data_AF-A0A433QW86-F1
#
_entry.id   AF-A0A433QW86-F1
#
_cell.length_a   1.000
_cell.length_b   1.000
_cell.length_c   1.000
_cell.angle_alpha   90.00
_cell.angle_beta   90.00
_cell.angle_gamma   90.00
#
_symmetry.space_group_name_H-M   'P 1'
#
loop_
_entity.id
_entity.type
_entity.pdbx_description
1 polymer ?
#
loop_
_entity_poly.entity_id
_entity_poly.type
_entity_poly.pdbx_seq_one_letter_code
_entity_poly.pdbx_strand_id
1 'polypeptide(L)'
;MLNITPLCAVLQSHAGIQGTSRPTHYQVLHDEYDLEADELQNLCYRLCYTYGRCTRSVSVVLPVFYADMAGYRIRTHLKDYSRWSDEDSKRTPDSQEDPSLLFEPLNQRLKGLWGDDEWFSENHKCN
;
A
#
# COMPACT_ATOMS: atom_id res chain seq x y z
N MET A 1 -24.61 18.18 -3.66
CA MET A 1 -24.64 17.70 -2.27
C MET A 1 -23.67 16.54 -2.21
N LEU A 2 -22.50 16.71 -1.61
CA LEU A 2 -21.60 15.58 -1.40
C LEU A 2 -22.17 14.81 -0.20
N ASN A 3 -22.73 13.63 -0.46
CA ASN A 3 -23.16 12.70 0.59
C ASN A 3 -21.90 12.20 1.29
N ILE A 4 -21.44 12.95 2.29
CA ILE A 4 -20.45 12.47 3.25
C ILE A 4 -21.22 11.52 4.17
N THR A 5 -21.38 10.26 3.77
CA THR A 5 -21.82 9.21 4.69
C THR A 5 -20.68 8.97 5.67
N PRO A 6 -20.86 9.12 6.99
CA PRO A 6 -19.83 8.76 7.97
C PRO A 6 -19.83 7.24 8.14
N LEU A 7 -19.57 6.50 7.07
CA LEU A 7 -19.41 5.06 7.12
C LEU A 7 -17.96 4.75 7.48
N CYS A 8 -17.69 4.62 8.78
CA CYS A 8 -16.42 4.11 9.29
C CYS A 8 -16.60 2.64 9.69
N ALA A 9 -15.79 1.76 9.09
CA ALA A 9 -15.81 0.34 9.37
C ALA A 9 -14.42 -0.12 9.79
N VAL A 10 -14.33 -0.76 10.95
CA VAL A 10 -13.10 -1.41 11.41
C VAL A 10 -13.20 -2.89 11.08
N LEU A 11 -12.32 -3.38 10.20
CA LEU A 11 -12.34 -4.76 9.72
C LEU A 11 -11.04 -5.49 10.07
N GLN A 12 -11.18 -6.63 10.77
CA GLN A 12 -10.10 -7.57 11.01
C GLN A 12 -10.22 -8.76 10.06
N SER A 13 -9.59 -8.67 8.88
CA SER A 13 -9.69 -9.70 7.83
C SER A 13 -8.71 -10.87 7.99
N HIS A 14 -7.69 -10.74 8.85
CA HIS A 14 -6.60 -11.72 8.98
C HIS A 14 -6.53 -12.33 10.38
N ALA A 15 -6.00 -13.55 10.45
CA ALA A 15 -5.69 -14.19 11.74
C ALA A 15 -4.39 -13.61 12.31
N GLY A 16 -4.40 -13.21 13.58
CA GLY A 16 -3.21 -12.75 14.27
C GLY A 16 -2.26 -13.91 14.55
N ILE A 17 -1.13 -13.97 13.85
CA ILE A 17 -0.13 -15.05 13.99
C ILE A 17 0.82 -14.76 15.15
N GLN A 18 1.15 -13.48 15.38
CA GLN A 18 2.03 -13.05 16.47
C GLN A 18 1.59 -11.68 16.98
N GLY A 19 1.60 -11.50 18.31
CA GLY A 19 1.20 -10.25 18.95
C GLY A 19 -0.31 -9.96 18.87
N THR A 20 -0.69 -8.70 19.07
CA THR A 20 -2.07 -8.22 18.89
C THR A 20 -2.29 -7.79 17.44
N SER A 21 -3.28 -8.39 16.77
CA SER A 21 -3.61 -8.04 15.39
C SER A 21 -4.14 -6.61 15.31
N ARG A 22 -3.65 -5.84 14.34
CA ARG A 22 -4.08 -4.46 14.10
C ARG A 22 -5.23 -4.46 13.10
N PRO A 23 -6.46 -4.11 13.51
CA PRO A 23 -7.58 -4.08 12.59
C PRO A 23 -7.46 -2.88 11.65
N THR A 24 -7.91 -3.03 10.40
CA THR A 24 -7.82 -1.98 9.39
C THR A 24 -9.06 -1.10 9.44
N HIS A 25 -8.85 0.21 9.49
CA HIS A 25 -9.92 1.21 9.51
C HIS A 25 -10.21 1.70 8.09
N TYR A 26 -11.40 1.41 7.58
CA TYR A 26 -11.89 1.88 6.29
C TYR A 26 -12.82 3.06 6.50
N GLN A 27 -12.56 4.14 5.76
CA GLN A 27 -13.41 5.32 5.72
C GLN A 27 -13.85 5.56 4.28
N VAL A 28 -15.17 5.57 4.06
CA VAL A 28 -15.72 5.97 2.77
C VAL A 28 -15.63 7.48 2.66
N LEU A 29 -14.92 7.95 1.64
CA LEU A 29 -14.80 9.38 1.34
C LEU A 29 -15.84 9.84 0.32
N HIS A 30 -16.20 8.95 -0.59
CA HIS A 30 -17.13 9.21 -1.69
C HIS A 30 -17.74 7.89 -2.14
N ASP A 31 -19.05 7.86 -2.29
CA ASP A 31 -19.80 6.74 -2.85
C ASP A 31 -20.89 7.25 -3.80
N GLU A 32 -20.92 6.70 -5.00
CA GLU A 32 -21.90 7.02 -6.06
C GLU A 32 -22.89 5.86 -6.27
N TYR A 33 -22.61 4.70 -5.69
CA TYR A 33 -23.39 3.48 -5.86
C TYR A 33 -24.33 3.20 -4.68
N ASP A 34 -24.36 4.10 -3.68
CA ASP A 34 -25.16 3.98 -2.44
C ASP A 34 -25.04 2.57 -1.83
N LEU A 35 -23.81 2.09 -1.64
CA LEU A 35 -23.55 0.78 -1.05
C LEU A 35 -23.93 0.78 0.43
N GLU A 36 -24.60 -0.30 0.85
CA GLU A 36 -24.88 -0.49 2.28
C GLU A 36 -23.60 -0.85 3.04
N ALA A 37 -23.57 -0.51 4.33
CA ALA A 37 -22.47 -0.81 5.24
C ALA A 37 -22.02 -2.28 5.18
N ASP A 38 -23.00 -3.19 5.21
CA ASP A 38 -22.78 -4.63 5.22
C ASP A 38 -22.24 -5.15 3.89
N GLU A 39 -22.68 -4.55 2.78
CA GLU A 39 -22.20 -4.89 1.43
C GLU A 39 -20.75 -4.47 1.25
N LEU A 40 -20.40 -3.25 1.66
CA LEU A 40 -19.03 -2.76 1.62
C LEU A 40 -18.11 -3.60 2.51
N GLN A 41 -18.54 -3.92 3.72
CA GLN A 41 -17.76 -4.75 4.64
C GLN A 41 -17.53 -6.16 4.08
N ASN A 42 -18.57 -6.79 3.50
CA ASN A 42 -18.44 -8.09 2.85
C ASN A 42 -17.53 -8.05 1.62
N LEU A 43 -17.64 -7.02 0.79
CA LEU A 43 -16.81 -6.84 -0.39
C LEU A 43 -15.34 -6.74 0.01
N CYS A 44 -15.01 -5.85 0.94
CA CYS A 44 -13.65 -5.70 1.46
C CYS A 44 -13.13 -7.00 2.05
N TYR A 45 -13.94 -7.70 2.85
CA TYR A 45 -13.57 -8.99 3.42
C TYR A 45 -13.25 -10.03 2.33
N ARG A 46 -14.11 -10.18 1.31
CA ARG A 46 -13.88 -11.12 0.20
C ARG A 46 -12.64 -10.78 -0.61
N LEU A 47 -12.39 -9.50 -0.86
CA LEU A 47 -11.18 -9.06 -1.59
C LEU A 47 -9.90 -9.48 -0.85
N CYS A 48 -9.88 -9.45 0.48
CA CYS A 48 -8.73 -9.90 1.27
C CYS A 48 -8.37 -11.40 1.06
N TYR A 49 -9.29 -12.24 0.57
CA TYR A 49 -9.05 -13.67 0.28
C TYR A 49 -8.62 -13.96 -1.15
N THR A 50 -8.65 -12.97 -2.04
CA THR A 50 -8.35 -13.18 -3.48
C THR A 50 -6.84 -13.17 -3.79
N TYR A 51 -5.99 -13.21 -2.76
CA TYR A 51 -4.55 -13.08 -2.93
C TYR A 51 -3.92 -14.34 -3.52
N GLY A 52 -3.28 -14.22 -4.69
CA GLY A 52 -2.74 -15.37 -5.41
C GLY A 52 -1.41 -15.94 -4.88
N ARG A 53 -0.73 -15.29 -3.93
CA ARG A 53 0.58 -15.76 -3.41
C ARG A 53 0.47 -16.63 -2.16
N CYS A 54 -0.67 -16.62 -1.46
CA CYS A 54 -0.96 -17.52 -0.34
C CYS A 54 -2.45 -17.79 -0.17
N THR A 55 -2.75 -18.95 0.42
CA THR A 55 -4.11 -19.37 0.79
C THR A 55 -4.57 -18.77 2.13
N ARG A 56 -4.17 -17.52 2.41
CA ARG A 56 -4.52 -16.80 3.65
C ARG A 56 -5.04 -15.42 3.32
N SER A 57 -5.91 -14.90 4.19
CA SER A 57 -6.42 -13.55 4.06
C SER A 57 -5.36 -12.52 4.47
N VAL A 58 -5.32 -11.44 3.70
CA VAL A 58 -4.45 -10.28 3.96
C VAL A 58 -5.14 -9.31 4.93
N SER A 59 -4.36 -8.53 5.68
CA SER A 59 -4.85 -7.53 6.65
C SER A 59 -5.49 -6.30 5.99
N VAL A 60 -5.15 -6.02 4.73
CA VAL A 60 -5.68 -4.94 3.91
C VAL A 60 -6.28 -5.48 2.62
N VAL A 61 -7.20 -4.72 2.02
CA VAL A 61 -7.83 -5.03 0.73
C VAL A 61 -6.77 -5.20 -0.38
N LEU A 62 -6.94 -6.26 -1.18
CA LEU A 62 -5.95 -6.74 -2.15
C LEU A 62 -5.47 -5.70 -3.21
N PRO A 63 -6.33 -4.90 -3.86
CA PRO A 63 -5.86 -3.89 -4.81
C PRO A 63 -4.92 -2.84 -4.18
N VAL A 64 -5.17 -2.42 -2.93
CA VAL A 64 -4.27 -1.51 -2.21
C VAL A 64 -2.91 -2.17 -2.02
N PHE A 65 -2.93 -3.41 -1.56
CA PHE A 65 -1.73 -4.21 -1.34
C PHE A 65 -0.90 -4.44 -2.62
N TYR A 66 -1.54 -4.60 -3.78
CA TYR A 66 -0.84 -4.68 -5.07
C TYR A 66 -0.24 -3.35 -5.50
N ALA A 67 -0.93 -2.23 -5.28
CA ALA A 67 -0.39 -0.91 -5.57
C ALA A 67 0.89 -0.65 -4.77
N ASP A 68 0.90 -1.06 -3.49
CA ASP A 68 2.08 -0.93 -2.63
C ASP A 68 3.24 -1.81 -3.12
N MET A 69 2.98 -3.05 -3.53
CA MET A 69 4.02 -3.89 -4.16
C MET A 69 4.57 -3.28 -5.44
N ALA A 70 3.71 -2.70 -6.28
CA ALA A 70 4.14 -2.02 -7.49
C ALA A 70 5.03 -0.81 -7.15
N GLY A 71 4.63 0.01 -6.19
CA GLY A 71 5.43 1.13 -5.67
C GLY A 71 6.78 0.69 -5.13
N TYR A 72 6.83 -0.41 -4.37
CA TYR A 72 8.09 -0.97 -3.88
C TYR A 72 9.01 -1.40 -5.03
N ARG A 73 8.48 -2.09 -6.05
CA ARG A 73 9.27 -2.50 -7.22
C ARG A 73 9.78 -1.31 -8.02
N ILE A 74 8.97 -0.27 -8.20
CA ILE A 74 9.39 0.97 -8.87
C ILE A 74 10.55 1.62 -8.11
N ARG A 75 10.48 1.70 -6.77
CA ARG A 75 11.58 2.24 -5.94
C ARG A 75 12.88 1.47 -6.14
N THR A 76 12.83 0.14 -6.24
CA THR A 76 14.02 -0.69 -6.50
C THR A 76 14.59 -0.42 -7.89
N HIS A 77 13.75 -0.46 -8.93
CA HIS A 77 14.19 -0.20 -10.31
C HIS A 77 14.75 1.22 -10.49
N LEU A 78 14.22 2.20 -9.75
CA LEU A 78 14.73 3.58 -9.81
C LEU A 78 16.09 3.74 -9.13
N LYS A 79 16.32 3.06 -8.00
CA LYS A 79 17.64 3.02 -7.34
C LYS A 79 18.68 2.31 -8.22
N ASP A 80 18.27 1.26 -8.92
CA ASP A 80 19.14 0.57 -9.87
C ASP A 80 19.46 1.46 -11.08
N TYR A 81 18.47 2.21 -11.57
CA TYR A 81 18.66 3.19 -12.65
C TYR A 81 19.61 4.33 -12.25
N SER A 82 19.43 4.92 -11.06
CA SER A 82 20.31 6.00 -10.59
C SER A 82 21.75 5.53 -10.41
N ARG A 83 21.94 4.29 -9.91
CA ARG A 83 23.27 3.67 -9.82
C ARG A 83 23.89 3.43 -11.19
N TRP A 84 23.10 3.08 -12.20
CA TRP A 84 23.56 2.88 -13.57
C TRP A 84 23.93 4.22 -14.24
N SER A 85 23.14 5.27 -14.01
CA SER A 85 23.44 6.63 -14.48
C SER A 85 24.65 7.24 -13.79
N ASP A 86 24.97 6.90 -12.53
CA ASP A 86 26.18 7.37 -11.84
C ASP A 86 27.46 6.78 -12.46
N GLU A 87 27.42 5.55 -12.98
CA GLU A 87 28.53 4.97 -13.74
C GLU A 87 28.70 5.64 -15.11
N ASP A 88 27.61 6.01 -15.78
CA ASP A 88 27.64 6.64 -17.10
C ASP A 88 27.89 8.17 -17.03
N SER A 89 27.53 8.83 -15.93
CA SER A 89 27.77 10.27 -15.67
C SER A 89 29.25 10.62 -15.44
N LYS A 90 30.13 9.61 -15.30
CA LYS A 90 31.57 9.83 -15.50
C LYS A 90 31.92 10.27 -16.93
N ARG A 91 30.98 10.20 -17.90
CA ARG A 91 31.20 10.58 -19.30
C ARG A 91 30.60 11.90 -19.76
N THR A 92 29.62 12.51 -19.11
CA THR A 92 29.13 13.87 -19.51
C THR A 92 28.30 14.54 -18.40
N PRO A 93 28.45 15.85 -18.16
CA PRO A 93 27.59 16.60 -17.25
C PRO A 93 26.41 17.18 -18.04
N ASP A 94 25.21 16.62 -17.87
CA ASP A 94 24.02 17.40 -18.19
C ASP A 94 22.87 17.09 -17.22
N SER A 95 22.05 18.11 -17.09
CA SER A 95 21.08 18.46 -16.06
C SER A 95 19.99 17.40 -15.84
N GLN A 96 20.26 16.37 -15.04
CA GLN A 96 19.27 15.34 -14.68
C GLN A 96 18.59 15.68 -13.34
N GLU A 97 17.28 15.96 -13.39
CA GLU A 97 16.44 16.02 -12.19
C GLU A 97 16.41 14.63 -11.56
N ASP A 98 17.06 14.49 -10.40
CA ASP A 98 17.25 13.22 -9.70
C ASP A 98 15.88 12.58 -9.38
N PRO A 99 15.48 11.48 -10.04
CA PRO A 99 14.13 10.93 -9.91
C PRO A 99 13.80 10.46 -8.49
N SER A 100 14.84 10.24 -7.66
CA SER A 100 14.72 9.91 -6.25
C SER A 100 14.07 11.03 -5.43
N LEU A 101 14.29 12.29 -5.81
CA LEU A 101 13.73 13.49 -5.16
C LEU A 101 12.22 13.62 -5.38
N LEU A 102 11.68 13.00 -6.44
CA LEU A 102 10.25 13.02 -6.73
C LEU A 102 9.45 12.15 -5.73
N PHE A 103 10.09 11.11 -5.18
CA PHE A 103 9.47 10.19 -4.23
C PHE A 103 9.86 10.44 -2.78
N GLU A 104 10.89 11.24 -2.50
CA GLU A 104 11.31 11.65 -1.15
C GLU A 104 10.14 12.21 -0.30
N PRO A 105 9.34 13.19 -0.77
CA PRO A 105 8.21 13.72 -0.02
C PRO A 105 7.13 12.67 0.22
N LEU A 106 6.91 11.79 -0.77
CA LEU A 106 5.93 10.71 -0.70
C LEU A 106 6.38 9.63 0.29
N ASN A 107 7.67 9.28 0.30
CA ASN A 107 8.26 8.29 1.20
C ASN A 107 8.26 8.78 2.64
N GLN A 108 8.52 10.07 2.90
CA GLN A 108 8.38 10.67 4.24
C GLN A 108 6.93 10.60 4.72
N ARG A 109 5.97 10.91 3.85
CA ARG A 109 4.55 10.88 4.18
C ARG A 109 4.04 9.45 4.39
N LEU A 110 4.51 8.50 3.59
CA LEU A 110 4.15 7.08 3.69
C LEU A 110 4.77 6.42 4.92
N LYS A 111 6.02 6.74 5.30
CA LYS A 111 6.64 6.23 6.54
C LYS A 111 5.83 6.58 7.79
N GLY A 112 5.24 7.77 7.83
CA GLY A 112 4.38 8.20 8.94
C GLY A 112 2.99 7.54 8.95
N LEU A 113 2.50 7.07 7.79
CA LEU A 113 1.18 6.46 7.64
C LEU A 113 1.19 4.93 7.79
N TRP A 114 2.23 4.26 7.29
CA TRP A 114 2.29 2.80 7.19
C TRP A 114 3.30 2.14 8.14
N GLY A 115 3.89 2.92 9.06
CA GLY A 115 4.95 2.42 9.93
C GLY A 115 6.21 2.09 9.14
N ASP A 116 7.28 1.73 9.85
CA ASP A 116 8.57 1.43 9.26
C ASP A 116 8.50 0.21 8.31
N ASP A 117 9.55 -0.01 7.51
CA ASP A 117 9.67 -1.16 6.57
C ASP A 117 9.44 -2.55 7.27
N GLU A 118 9.40 -2.57 8.60
CA GLU A 118 9.00 -3.70 9.44
C GLU A 118 7.51 -4.09 9.30
N TRP A 119 6.59 -3.11 9.19
CA TRP A 119 5.17 -3.37 8.91
C TRP A 119 5.01 -4.02 7.53
N PHE A 120 5.83 -3.60 6.55
CA PHE A 120 5.93 -4.23 5.24
C PHE A 120 6.39 -5.69 5.36
N SER A 121 7.37 -5.99 6.21
CA SER A 121 7.83 -7.37 6.47
C SER A 121 6.77 -8.24 7.17
N GLU A 122 5.97 -7.68 8.08
CA GLU A 122 4.92 -8.42 8.78
C GLU A 122 3.68 -8.67 7.90
N ASN A 123 3.27 -7.70 7.09
CA ASN A 123 2.04 -7.78 6.28
C ASN A 123 2.26 -8.33 4.86
N HIS A 124 3.47 -8.27 4.30
CA HIS A 124 3.78 -8.91 3.01
C HIS A 124 4.22 -10.37 3.12
N LYS A 125 4.42 -10.88 4.34
CA LYS A 125 4.54 -12.32 4.54
C LYS A 125 3.16 -12.94 4.37
N CYS A 126 3.00 -13.60 3.24
CA CYS A 126 2.30 -14.88 3.20
C CYS A 126 2.99 -15.82 4.20
N ASN A 127 2.72 -15.68 5.49
CA ASN A 127 3.06 -16.74 6.44
C ASN A 127 2.18 -17.96 6.20
#